data_AF-A0A3N2MIY9-F1
#
_entry.id   AF-A0A3N2MIY9-F1
#
_cell.length_a   1.000
_cell.length_b   1.000
_cell.length_c   1.000
_cell.angle_alpha   90.00
_cell.angle_beta   90.00
_cell.angle_gamma   90.00
#
_symmetry.space_group_name_H-M   'P 1'
#
loop_
_entity.id
_entity.type
_entity.pdbx_description
1 polymer ?
#
loop_
_entity_poly.entity_id
_entity_poly.type
_entity_poly.pdbx_seq_one_letter_code
_entity_poly.pdbx_strand_id
1 'polypeptide(L)'
;MKTAFEEYNRIVASIPPEIHKEVEMQMAVSNRIYDLMTKRGLSKVEFAKAIGKRPCEVTKWLSGQHNFTLKTLALLSSFFGVSFIET
;
A
#
# COMPACT_ATOMS: atom_id res chain seq x y z
N MET A 1 -37.15 -6.17 -8.31
CA MET A 1 -36.04 -6.99 -7.78
C MET A 1 -34.87 -6.05 -7.62
N LYS A 2 -34.27 -5.92 -6.44
CA LYS A 2 -33.05 -5.12 -6.31
C LYS A 2 -31.93 -5.83 -7.06
N THR A 3 -31.12 -5.08 -7.79
CA THR A 3 -30.03 -5.67 -8.55
C THR A 3 -28.90 -6.08 -7.61
N ALA A 4 -28.10 -7.09 -7.98
CA ALA A 4 -26.91 -7.46 -7.21
C ALA A 4 -25.96 -6.27 -6.99
N PHE A 5 -25.96 -5.32 -7.93
CA PHE A 5 -25.19 -4.08 -7.86
C PHE A 5 -25.72 -3.10 -6.79
N GLU A 6 -27.04 -2.95 -6.67
CA GLU A 6 -27.65 -2.12 -5.61
C GLU A 6 -27.39 -2.69 -4.21
N GLU A 7 -27.45 -4.03 -4.07
CA GLU A 7 -27.10 -4.73 -2.83
C GLU A 7 -25.64 -4.49 -2.44
N TYR A 8 -24.72 -4.62 -3.41
CA TYR A 8 -23.31 -4.34 -3.23
C TYR A 8 -23.06 -2.91 -2.75
N ASN A 9 -23.63 -1.91 -3.44
CA ASN A 9 -23.43 -0.50 -3.09
C ASN A 9 -23.98 -0.17 -1.71
N ARG A 10 -25.11 -0.77 -1.31
CA ARG A 10 -25.66 -0.61 0.04
C ARG A 10 -24.68 -1.12 1.10
N ILE A 11 -24.08 -2.29 0.88
CA ILE A 11 -23.10 -2.87 1.80
C ILE A 11 -21.87 -1.96 1.88
N VAL A 12 -21.31 -1.54 0.74
CA VAL A 12 -20.15 -0.63 0.71
C VAL A 12 -20.45 0.71 1.41
N ALA A 13 -21.64 1.27 1.21
CA ALA A 13 -22.06 2.50 1.88
C ALA A 13 -22.27 2.34 3.40
N SER A 14 -22.49 1.12 3.89
CA SER A 14 -22.63 0.82 5.32
C SER A 14 -21.30 0.64 6.04
N ILE A 15 -20.18 0.52 5.30
CA ILE A 15 -18.85 0.38 5.88
C ILE A 15 -18.47 1.69 6.60
N PRO A 16 -17.98 1.62 7.86
CA PRO A 16 -17.54 2.80 8.60
C PRO A 16 -16.49 3.64 7.85
N PRO A 17 -16.55 4.99 7.91
CA PRO A 17 -15.61 5.88 7.24
C PRO A 17 -14.13 5.61 7.55
N GLU A 18 -13.82 5.18 8.78
CA GLU A 18 -12.45 4.85 9.22
C GLU A 18 -11.86 3.66 8.47
N ILE A 19 -12.68 2.67 8.11
CA ILE A 19 -12.24 1.51 7.32
C ILE A 19 -11.96 1.93 5.88
N HIS A 20 -12.82 2.77 5.29
CA HIS A 20 -12.55 3.36 3.98
C HIS A 20 -11.24 4.12 3.97
N LYS A 21 -11.00 4.93 5.01
CA LYS A 21 -9.77 5.71 5.14
C LYS A 21 -8.55 4.82 5.33
N GLU A 22 -8.65 3.76 6.13
CA GLU A 22 -7.57 2.79 6.32
C GLU A 22 -7.18 2.15 4.99
N VAL A 23 -8.14 1.62 4.22
CA VAL A 23 -7.88 1.00 2.91
C VAL A 23 -7.30 2.00 1.93
N GLU A 24 -7.83 3.24 1.88
CA GLU A 24 -7.28 4.31 1.06
C GLU A 24 -5.80 4.58 1.40
N MET A 25 -5.46 4.66 2.69
CA MET A 25 -4.07 4.86 3.15
C MET A 25 -3.17 3.67 2.80
N GLN A 26 -3.62 2.43 2.99
CA GLN A 26 -2.88 1.22 2.62
C GLN A 26 -2.57 1.20 1.12
N MET A 27 -3.56 1.51 0.27
CA MET A 27 -3.40 1.57 -1.18
C MET A 27 -2.47 2.72 -1.58
N ALA A 28 -2.61 3.91 -0.98
CA ALA A 28 -1.76 5.06 -1.28
C ALA A 28 -0.27 4.76 -1.00
N VAL A 29 0.04 4.14 0.13
CA VAL A 29 1.41 3.72 0.46
C VAL A 29 1.90 2.66 -0.51
N SER A 30 1.10 1.63 -0.81
CA SER A 30 1.43 0.57 -1.77
C SER A 30 1.78 1.15 -3.15
N ASN A 31 0.93 2.02 -3.69
CA ASN A 31 1.14 2.66 -4.98
C ASN A 31 2.41 3.52 -4.98
N ARG A 32 2.62 4.28 -3.91
CA ARG A 32 3.83 5.11 -3.78
C ARG A 32 5.12 4.27 -3.76
N ILE A 33 5.12 3.11 -3.08
CA ILE A 33 6.26 2.18 -3.13
C ILE A 33 6.47 1.68 -4.55
N TYR A 34 5.40 1.25 -5.23
CA TYR A 34 5.47 0.76 -6.61
C TYR A 34 6.06 1.80 -7.56
N ASP A 35 5.59 3.05 -7.48
CA ASP A 35 6.04 4.14 -8.34
C ASP A 35 7.52 4.49 -8.10
N LEU A 36 7.94 4.56 -6.84
CA LEU A 36 9.34 4.86 -6.51
C LEU A 36 10.28 3.72 -6.91
N MET A 37 9.83 2.47 -6.72
CA MET A 37 10.56 1.27 -7.14
C MET A 37 10.75 1.25 -8.67
N THR A 38 9.68 1.47 -9.43
CA THR A 38 9.70 1.46 -10.90
C THR A 38 10.47 2.65 -11.47
N LYS A 39 10.35 3.85 -10.89
CA LYS A 39 11.19 5.02 -11.25
C LYS A 39 12.68 4.78 -11.09
N ARG A 40 13.08 3.93 -10.13
CA ARG A 40 14.47 3.50 -9.94
C ARG A 40 14.88 2.29 -10.80
N GLY A 41 13.98 1.77 -11.64
CA GLY A 41 14.24 0.60 -12.47
C GLY A 41 14.38 -0.72 -11.70
N LEU A 42 13.86 -0.80 -10.48
CA LEU A 42 13.99 -1.99 -9.63
C LEU A 42 12.83 -2.96 -9.86
N SER A 43 13.13 -4.24 -10.02
CA SER A 43 12.13 -5.30 -9.87
C SER A 43 11.76 -5.51 -8.39
N LYS A 44 10.62 -6.18 -8.13
CA LYS A 44 10.20 -6.54 -6.76
C LYS A 44 11.26 -7.35 -6.01
N VAL A 45 11.98 -8.22 -6.71
CA VAL A 45 13.01 -9.08 -6.12
C VAL A 45 14.26 -8.26 -5.77
N GLU A 46 14.70 -7.38 -6.67
CA GLU A 46 15.85 -6.50 -6.42
C GLU A 46 15.56 -5.51 -5.31
N PHE A 47 14.36 -4.90 -5.32
CA PHE A 47 13.93 -4.02 -4.25
C PHE A 47 13.93 -4.75 -2.91
N ALA A 48 13.33 -5.94 -2.83
CA ALA A 48 13.34 -6.75 -1.61
C ALA A 48 14.75 -7.02 -1.10
N LYS A 49 15.67 -7.43 -1.99
CA LYS A 49 17.09 -7.63 -1.66
C LYS A 49 17.75 -6.34 -1.14
N ALA A 50 17.50 -5.21 -1.79
CA ALA A 50 18.11 -3.92 -1.45
C ALA A 50 17.71 -3.40 -0.05
N ILE A 51 16.52 -3.76 0.44
CA ILE A 51 16.05 -3.40 1.79
C ILE A 51 16.14 -4.56 2.80
N GLY A 52 16.81 -5.66 2.46
CA GLY A 52 16.98 -6.83 3.34
C GLY A 52 15.68 -7.54 3.70
N LYS A 53 14.70 -7.56 2.78
CA LYS A 53 13.39 -8.21 2.95
C LYS A 53 13.20 -9.38 2.00
N ARG A 54 12.26 -10.27 2.33
CA ARG A 54 11.90 -11.38 1.44
C ARG A 54 11.02 -10.87 0.28
N PRO A 55 11.16 -11.42 -0.94
CA PRO A 55 10.31 -11.04 -2.07
C PRO A 55 8.80 -11.20 -1.82
N CYS A 56 8.40 -12.17 -0.99
CA CYS A 56 7.00 -12.37 -0.60
C CYS A 56 6.46 -11.22 0.27
N GLU A 57 7.29 -10.58 1.11
CA GLU A 57 6.90 -9.42 1.90
C GLU A 57 6.63 -8.22 1.01
N VAL A 58 7.54 -7.93 0.07
CA VAL A 58 7.35 -6.85 -0.91
C VAL A 58 6.13 -7.12 -1.79
N THR A 59 5.92 -8.36 -2.23
CA THR A 59 4.70 -8.72 -2.98
C THR A 59 3.43 -8.44 -2.18
N LYS A 60 3.45 -8.73 -0.87
CA LYS A 60 2.33 -8.42 0.04
C LYS A 60 2.14 -6.92 0.23
N TRP A 61 3.22 -6.14 0.34
CA TRP A 61 3.13 -4.68 0.43
C TRP A 61 2.46 -4.07 -0.79
N LEU A 62 2.79 -4.60 -1.97
CA LEU A 62 2.28 -4.13 -3.26
C LEU A 62 0.89 -4.66 -3.62
N SER A 63 0.23 -5.43 -2.73
CA SER A 63 -1.14 -5.90 -2.95
C SER A 63 -2.20 -4.85 -2.59
N GLY A 64 -1.81 -3.72 -1.98
CA GLY A 64 -2.71 -2.63 -1.60
C GLY A 64 -3.54 -2.85 -0.33
N GLN A 65 -3.37 -3.97 0.37
CA GLN A 65 -4.17 -4.34 1.56
C GLN A 65 -3.28 -4.58 2.79
N HIS A 66 -2.09 -3.98 2.81
CA HIS A 66 -1.12 -4.18 3.88
C HIS A 66 -1.07 -2.99 4.81
N ASN A 67 -1.18 -3.26 6.12
CA ASN A 67 -0.91 -2.27 7.15
C ASN A 67 0.58 -2.02 7.33
N PHE A 68 0.99 -0.77 7.17
CA PHE A 68 2.38 -0.34 7.29
C PHE A 68 2.66 0.25 8.68
N THR A 69 3.72 -0.23 9.32
CA THR A 69 4.20 0.37 10.58
C THR A 69 5.05 1.61 10.32
N LEU A 70 5.14 2.53 11.29
CA LEU A 70 6.04 3.68 11.22
C LEU A 70 7.50 3.26 10.96
N LYS A 71 7.94 2.13 11.54
CA LYS A 71 9.26 1.56 11.29
C LYS A 71 9.46 1.21 9.81
N THR A 72 8.46 0.61 9.17
CA THR A 72 8.50 0.30 7.74
C THR A 72 8.52 1.59 6.91
N LEU A 73 7.70 2.57 7.25
CA LEU A 73 7.66 3.87 6.54
C LEU A 73 8.99 4.63 6.66
N ALA A 74 9.64 4.60 7.83
CA ALA A 74 10.96 5.19 8.04
C ALA A 74 12.04 4.49 7.20
N LEU A 75 12.02 3.15 7.16
CA LEU A 75 12.91 2.36 6.28
C LEU A 75 12.75 2.76 4.81
N LEU A 76 11.50 2.82 4.34
CA LEU A 76 11.18 3.21 2.95
C LEU A 76 11.62 4.65 2.67
N SER A 77 11.38 5.56 3.61
CA SER A 77 11.75 6.96 3.46
C SER A 77 13.27 7.14 3.35
N SER A 78 14.02 6.45 4.21
CA SER A 78 15.50 6.44 4.15
C SER A 78 16.02 5.81 2.86
N PHE A 79 15.42 4.70 2.40
CA PHE A 79 15.84 4.03 1.17
C PHE A 79 15.56 4.89 -0.06
N PHE A 80 14.36 5.47 -0.15
CA PHE A 80 13.93 6.27 -1.30
C PHE A 80 14.41 7.73 -1.27
N GLY A 81 14.87 8.23 -0.12
CA GLY A 81 15.26 9.63 0.06
C GLY A 81 14.09 10.61 -0.01
N VAL A 82 12.87 10.14 0.32
CA VAL A 82 11.63 10.92 0.27
C VAL A 82 10.78 10.63 1.50
N SER A 83 10.02 11.59 2.02
CA SER A 83 9.11 11.33 3.13
C SER A 83 7.83 10.66 2.68
N PHE A 84 7.43 9.55 3.31
CA PHE A 84 6.14 8.91 3.10
C PHE A 84 4.98 9.54 3.89
N ILE A 85 5.30 10.37 4.88
CA ILE A 85 4.33 11.05 5.74
C ILE A 85 4.57 12.56 5.60
N GLU A 86 3.52 13.33 5.40
CA GLU A 86 3.61 14.80 5.46
C GLU A 86 3.72 15.22 6.92
N THR A 87 4.71 16.05 7.22
CA THR A 87 4.96 16.58 8.58
C THR A 87 4.47 18.01 8.65
#